data_AF-A0AAU4PUW8-F1
#
_entry.id   AF-A0AAU4PUW8-F1
#
_cell.length_a   1.000
_cell.length_b   1.000
_cell.length_c   1.000
_cell.angle_alpha   90.00
_cell.angle_beta   90.00
_cell.angle_gamma   90.00
#
_symmetry.space_group_name_H-M   'P 1'
#
loop_
_entity.id
_entity.type
_entity.pdbx_description
1 polymer ?
#
loop_
_entity_poly.entity_id
_entity_poly.type
_entity_poly.pdbx_seq_one_letter_code
_entity_poly.pdbx_strand_id
1 'polypeptide(L)'
;MTTDPDNPVVPEELAELRRVFEVQLARIDGQLALHTHRDDQTAKDQDDLSTRLSALENTRWPLPTVAALTSVGALAITVWQALGH
;
A
#
# COMPACT_ATOMS: atom_id res chain seq x y z
N MET A 1 6.77 42.63 -28.65
CA MET A 1 6.43 42.98 -27.27
C MET A 1 7.74 43.09 -26.52
N THR A 2 8.28 44.31 -26.49
CA THR A 2 9.60 44.66 -25.97
C THR A 2 9.56 44.61 -24.44
N THR A 3 10.45 43.84 -23.83
CA THR A 3 10.69 43.85 -22.38
C THR A 3 11.35 45.17 -22.01
N ASP A 4 10.62 45.98 -21.23
CA ASP A 4 11.06 47.26 -20.69
C ASP A 4 12.07 47.01 -19.55
N PRO A 5 13.28 47.63 -19.55
CA PRO A 5 14.32 47.36 -18.58
C PRO A 5 14.18 48.18 -17.27
N ASP A 6 13.13 48.98 -17.13
CA ASP A 6 12.98 50.00 -16.07
C ASP A 6 11.76 49.78 -15.16
N ASN A 7 11.33 48.52 -14.94
CA ASN A 7 10.39 48.22 -13.85
C ASN A 7 11.17 47.80 -12.60
N PRO A 8 11.56 48.73 -11.68
CA PRO A 8 12.17 48.32 -10.42
C PRO A 8 11.14 47.46 -9.70
N VAL A 9 11.46 46.18 -9.50
CA VAL A 9 10.59 45.22 -8.83
C VAL A 9 10.05 45.87 -7.55
N VAL A 10 8.77 46.24 -7.57
CA VAL A 10 8.14 46.96 -6.49
C VAL A 10 8.12 45.99 -5.30
N PRO A 11 8.62 46.36 -4.10
CA PRO A 11 8.64 45.50 -2.92
C PRO A 11 7.29 44.85 -2.59
N GLU A 12 6.20 45.50 -3.01
CA GLU A 12 4.82 45.03 -2.91
C GLU A 12 4.56 43.75 -3.73
N GLU A 13 4.95 43.71 -5.00
CA GLU A 13 4.79 42.54 -5.88
C GLU A 13 5.52 41.30 -5.33
N LEU A 14 6.70 41.50 -4.74
CA LEU A 14 7.44 40.41 -4.07
C LEU A 14 6.72 39.93 -2.80
N ALA A 15 6.13 40.85 -2.03
CA ALA A 15 5.36 40.51 -0.85
C ALA A 15 4.08 39.72 -1.23
N GLU A 16 3.43 40.08 -2.33
CA GLU A 16 2.27 39.37 -2.87
C GLU A 16 2.64 37.97 -3.37
N LEU A 17 3.71 37.84 -4.17
CA LEU A 17 4.18 36.54 -4.64
C LEU A 17 4.55 35.63 -3.48
N ARG A 18 5.24 36.18 -2.47
CA ARG A 18 5.58 35.46 -1.24
C ARG A 18 4.32 35.01 -0.50
N ARG A 19 3.32 35.87 -0.37
CA ARG A 19 2.05 35.54 0.27
C ARG A 19 1.31 34.42 -0.46
N VAL A 20 1.22 34.50 -1.79
CA VAL A 20 0.59 33.44 -2.60
C VAL A 20 1.35 32.12 -2.43
N PHE A 21 2.68 32.17 -2.42
CA PHE A 21 3.50 30.98 -2.21
C PHE A 21 3.29 30.37 -0.82
N GLU A 22 3.31 31.17 0.25
CA GLU A 22 3.07 30.71 1.62
C GLU A 22 1.68 30.07 1.78
N VAL A 23 0.64 30.66 1.16
CA VAL A 23 -0.71 30.08 1.16
C VAL A 23 -0.75 28.75 0.41
N GLN A 24 -0.09 28.66 -0.74
CA GLN A 24 -0.05 27.42 -1.53
C GLN A 24 0.76 26.33 -0.83
N LEU A 25 1.87 26.66 -0.18
CA LEU A 25 2.65 25.72 0.61
C LEU A 25 1.81 25.16 1.77
N ALA A 26 1.13 26.03 2.53
CA ALA A 26 0.23 25.61 3.59
C ALA A 26 -0.90 24.69 3.09
N ARG A 27 -1.41 24.94 1.88
CA ARG A 27 -2.42 24.09 1.25
C ARG A 27 -1.86 22.72 0.87
N ILE A 28 -0.66 22.67 0.26
CA ILE A 28 0.01 21.42 -0.12
C ILE A 28 0.33 20.59 1.12
N ASP A 29 0.88 21.21 2.17
CA ASP A 29 1.19 20.54 3.43
C ASP A 29 -0.08 19.94 4.06
N GLY A 30 -1.19 20.66 4.01
CA GLY A 30 -2.49 20.15 4.46
C GLY A 30 -2.97 18.95 3.64
N GLN A 31 -2.81 18.98 2.31
CA GLN A 31 -3.17 17.85 1.45
C GLN A 31 -2.28 16.63 1.71
N LEU A 32 -0.97 16.84 1.92
CA LEU A 32 -0.03 15.77 2.22
C LEU A 32 -0.32 15.14 3.58
N ALA A 33 -0.62 15.94 4.60
CA ALA A 33 -1.03 15.45 5.91
C ALA A 33 -2.28 14.56 5.84
N LEU A 34 -3.27 14.95 5.02
CA LEU A 34 -4.46 14.13 4.79
C LEU A 34 -4.15 12.85 4.01
N HIS A 35 -3.22 12.89 3.06
CA HIS A 35 -2.78 11.70 2.32
C HIS A 35 -2.08 10.72 3.26
N THR A 36 -1.10 11.19 4.03
CA THR A 36 -0.40 10.37 5.04
C THR A 36 -1.38 9.77 6.04
N HIS A 37 -2.39 10.53 6.48
CA HIS A 37 -3.42 10.00 7.36
C HIS A 37 -4.22 8.88 6.71
N ARG A 38 -4.65 9.05 5.45
CA ARG A 38 -5.37 8.01 4.70
C ARG A 38 -4.50 6.78 4.43
N ASP A 39 -3.22 6.97 4.14
CA ASP A 39 -2.27 5.87 3.94
C ASP A 39 -2.13 5.05 5.23
N ASP A 40 -2.01 5.72 6.38
CA ASP A 40 -1.95 5.07 7.69
C ASP A 40 -3.25 4.33 8.03
N GLN A 41 -4.41 4.91 7.72
CA GLN A 41 -5.69 4.20 7.87
C GLN A 41 -5.77 2.98 6.94
N THR A 42 -5.38 3.12 5.67
CA THR A 42 -5.39 2.02 4.68
C THR A 42 -4.43 0.91 5.09
N ALA A 43 -3.25 1.25 5.63
CA ALA A 43 -2.29 0.28 6.13
C ALA A 43 -2.85 -0.53 7.31
N LYS A 44 -3.59 0.12 8.22
CA LYS A 44 -4.27 -0.55 9.34
C LYS A 44 -5.38 -1.47 8.86
N ASP A 45 -6.21 -1.00 7.93
CA ASP A 45 -7.29 -1.81 7.36
C ASP A 45 -6.72 -3.05 6.62
N GLN A 46 -5.61 -2.88 5.91
CA GLN A 46 -4.90 -3.97 5.25
C GLN A 46 -4.34 -4.99 6.26
N ASP A 47 -3.76 -4.52 7.36
CA ASP A 47 -3.22 -5.38 8.42
C ASP A 47 -4.33 -6.17 9.14
N ASP A 48 -5.46 -5.52 9.45
CA ASP A 48 -6.64 -6.18 10.02
C ASP A 48 -7.21 -7.23 9.05
N LEU A 49 -7.33 -6.89 7.76
CA LEU A 49 -7.76 -7.84 6.72
C LEU A 49 -6.78 -9.01 6.59
N SER A 50 -5.46 -8.76 6.63
CA SER A 50 -4.43 -9.80 6.56
C SER A 50 -4.49 -10.73 7.77
N THR A 51 -4.70 -10.18 8.97
CA THR A 51 -4.86 -10.95 10.20
C THR A 51 -6.11 -11.82 10.14
N ARG A 52 -7.24 -11.26 9.68
CA ARG A 52 -8.49 -12.00 9.49
C ARG A 52 -8.34 -13.08 8.44
N LEU A 53 -7.72 -12.78 7.30
CA LEU A 53 -7.43 -13.77 6.26
C LEU A 53 -6.55 -14.89 6.79
N SER A 54 -5.50 -14.58 7.54
CA SER A 54 -4.63 -15.59 8.14
C SER A 54 -5.39 -16.47 9.15
N ALA A 55 -6.28 -15.88 9.95
CA ALA A 55 -7.15 -16.62 10.86
C ALA A 55 -8.15 -17.52 10.10
N LEU A 56 -8.73 -17.01 9.00
CA LEU A 56 -9.63 -17.73 8.10
C LEU A 56 -8.91 -18.86 7.35
N GLU A 57 -7.70 -18.63 6.85
CA GLU A 57 -6.88 -19.65 6.20
C GLU A 57 -6.47 -20.75 7.16
N ASN A 58 -6.07 -20.38 8.38
CA ASN A 58 -5.74 -21.33 9.44
C ASN A 58 -6.97 -22.14 9.89
N THR A 59 -8.17 -21.56 9.84
CA THR A 59 -9.42 -22.26 10.19
C THR A 59 -10.05 -23.03 9.03
N ARG A 60 -9.73 -22.72 7.76
CA ARG A 60 -10.43 -23.27 6.58
C ARG A 60 -9.70 -24.39 5.83
N TRP A 61 -8.65 -24.97 6.42
CA TRP A 61 -7.80 -26.05 5.89
C TRP A 61 -6.54 -25.58 5.15
N PRO A 62 -5.37 -26.15 5.49
CA PRO A 62 -4.16 -25.88 4.73
C PRO A 62 -4.21 -26.71 3.43
N LEU A 63 -4.39 -26.04 2.30
CA LEU A 63 -4.17 -26.62 0.96
C LEU A 63 -2.85 -27.43 0.88
N PRO A 64 -1.73 -27.00 1.48
CA PRO A 64 -0.51 -27.81 1.55
C PRO A 64 -0.68 -29.11 2.34
N THR A 65 -1.44 -29.10 3.43
CA THR A 65 -1.68 -30.30 4.25
C THR A 65 -2.58 -31.29 3.52
N VAL A 66 -3.60 -30.82 2.80
CA VAL A 66 -4.43 -31.70 1.95
C VAL A 66 -3.59 -32.30 0.81
N ALA A 67 -2.74 -31.51 0.17
CA ALA A 67 -1.81 -31.99 -0.85
C ALA A 67 -0.79 -33.00 -0.27
N ALA A 68 -0.23 -32.73 0.91
CA ALA A 68 0.68 -33.64 1.61
C ALA A 68 0.00 -34.96 1.97
N LEU A 69 -1.21 -34.92 2.54
CA LEU A 69 -1.99 -36.12 2.85
C LEU A 69 -2.32 -36.93 1.60
N THR A 70 -2.67 -36.26 0.49
CA THR A 70 -2.94 -36.90 -0.80
C THR A 70 -1.68 -37.57 -1.36
N SER A 71 -0.53 -36.89 -1.29
CA SER A 71 0.76 -37.44 -1.73
C SER A 71 1.16 -38.66 -0.89
N VAL A 72 1.02 -38.59 0.43
CA VAL A 72 1.30 -39.73 1.34
C VAL A 72 0.37 -40.90 1.05
N GLY A 73 -0.92 -40.65 0.83
CA GLY A 73 -1.88 -41.68 0.44
C GLY A 73 -1.53 -42.35 -0.89
N ALA A 74 -1.16 -41.57 -1.91
CA ALA A 74 -0.72 -42.09 -3.20
C ALA A 74 0.56 -42.93 -3.09
N LEU A 75 1.52 -42.51 -2.27
CA LEU A 75 2.75 -43.26 -1.99
C LEU A 75 2.44 -44.59 -1.29
N ALA A 76 1.58 -44.59 -0.27
CA ALA A 76 1.20 -45.80 0.44
C ALA A 76 0.53 -46.83 -0.50
N ILE A 77 -0.38 -46.37 -1.37
CA ILE A 77 -1.02 -47.22 -2.38
C ILE A 77 0.03 -47.78 -3.36
N THR A 78 0.95 -46.94 -3.83
CA THR A 78 2.01 -47.37 -4.76
C THR A 78 2.91 -48.43 -4.14
N VAL A 79 3.31 -48.26 -2.88
CA VAL A 79 4.12 -49.24 -2.14
C VAL A 79 3.35 -50.54 -1.95
N TRP A 80 2.07 -50.48 -1.60
CA TRP A 80 1.25 -51.68 -1.46
C TRP A 80 1.08 -52.43 -2.78
N GLN A 81 0.87 -51.71 -3.89
CA GLN A 81 0.82 -52.30 -5.23
C GLN A 81 2.16 -52.92 -5.62
N ALA A 82 3.28 -52.29 -5.28
CA ALA A 82 4.62 -52.82 -5.60
C ALA A 82 5.00 -54.06 -4.79
N LEU A 83 4.48 -54.21 -3.56
CA LEU A 83 4.75 -55.38 -2.71
C LEU A 83 3.68 -56.49 -2.83
N GLY A 84 2.47 -56.14 -3.25
CA GLY A 84 1.31 -57.03 -3.35
C GLY A 84 1.05 -57.56 -4.77
N HIS A 85 1.89 -57.22 -5.75
CA HIS A 85 1.92 -57.84 -7.07
C HIS A 85 2.93 -58.99 -7.08
#